data_AF-E8KA58-F1
#
_entry.id   AF-E8KA58-F1
#
_cell.length_a   1.000
_cell.length_b   1.000
_cell.length_c   1.000
_cell.angle_alpha   90.00
_cell.angle_beta   90.00
_cell.angle_gamma   90.00
#
_symmetry.space_group_name_H-M   'P 1'
#
loop_
_entity.id
_entity.type
_entity.pdbx_description
1 polymer ?
#
loop_
_entity_poly.entity_id
_entity_poly.type
_entity_poly.pdbx_seq_one_letter_code
_entity_poly.pdbx_strand_id
1 'polypeptide(L)'
;MYDCDGNKDIISKYQEFVFNHHLKMMTGYCHGITSLLQTTVYNQNKLLMKKIQQVILACSERDDHGLLMFQGDSGKADLFDFGIGSMGVYWCLLNNKFPFDVQT
;
A
#
# COMPACT_ATOMS: atom_id res chain seq x y z
N MET A 1 -0.52 -31.51 -7.22
CA MET A 1 -1.18 -30.19 -7.21
C MET A 1 -1.40 -29.82 -5.76
N TYR A 2 -0.73 -28.79 -5.26
CA TYR A 2 -1.01 -28.28 -3.92
C TYR A 2 -2.40 -27.63 -3.94
N ASP A 3 -3.18 -27.88 -2.89
CA ASP A 3 -4.51 -27.29 -2.71
C ASP A 3 -4.38 -25.76 -2.67
N CYS A 4 -4.77 -25.11 -3.75
CA CYS A 4 -4.61 -23.68 -3.98
C CYS A 4 -5.49 -22.84 -3.06
N ASP A 5 -6.56 -23.43 -2.52
CA ASP A 5 -7.64 -22.69 -1.87
C ASP A 5 -7.41 -22.56 -0.36
N GLY A 6 -6.84 -23.59 0.30
CA GLY A 6 -6.42 -23.47 1.70
C GLY A 6 -5.40 -22.35 1.95
N ASN A 7 -4.49 -22.11 0.99
CA ASN A 7 -3.51 -21.03 1.10
C ASN A 7 -4.15 -19.64 0.98
N LYS A 8 -5.18 -19.47 0.16
CA LYS A 8 -5.88 -18.18 0.01
C LYS A 8 -6.64 -17.81 1.28
N ASP A 9 -7.26 -18.78 1.94
CA ASP A 9 -7.98 -18.58 3.20
C ASP A 9 -7.03 -18.16 4.32
N ILE A 10 -5.86 -18.83 4.41
CA ILE A 10 -4.81 -18.48 5.36
C ILE A 10 -4.31 -17.05 5.10
N ILE A 11 -4.00 -16.70 3.85
CA ILE A 11 -3.56 -15.35 3.47
C ILE A 11 -4.64 -14.32 3.83
N SER A 12 -5.91 -14.58 3.51
CA SER A 12 -7.02 -13.67 3.81
C SER A 12 -7.15 -13.40 5.30
N LYS A 13 -7.03 -14.44 6.13
CA LYS A 13 -7.09 -14.32 7.59
C LYS A 13 -5.98 -13.43 8.14
N TYR A 14 -4.74 -13.61 7.68
CA TYR A 14 -3.62 -12.78 8.14
C TYR A 14 -3.70 -11.35 7.62
N GLN A 15 -4.16 -11.16 6.39
CA GLN A 15 -4.40 -9.84 5.84
C GLN A 15 -5.43 -9.04 6.65
N GLU A 16 -6.54 -9.67 7.03
CA GLU A 16 -7.55 -9.06 7.88
C GLU A 16 -7.00 -8.77 9.29
N PHE A 17 -6.22 -9.69 9.86
CA PHE A 17 -5.53 -9.46 11.13
C PHE A 17 -4.63 -8.23 11.09
N VAL A 18 -3.76 -8.12 10.07
CA VAL A 18 -2.87 -6.96 9.90
C VAL A 18 -3.69 -5.69 9.69
N PHE A 19 -4.73 -5.75 8.85
CA PHE A 19 -5.61 -4.60 8.61
C PHE A 19 -6.28 -4.12 9.90
N ASN A 20 -6.75 -5.01 10.77
CA ASN A 20 -7.38 -4.59 12.03
C ASN A 20 -6.38 -3.95 13.03
N HIS A 21 -5.08 -4.09 12.81
CA HIS A 21 -4.01 -3.48 13.62
C HIS A 21 -3.28 -2.33 12.90
N HIS A 22 -3.81 -1.85 11.77
CA HIS A 22 -3.16 -0.87 10.90
C HIS A 22 -2.93 0.50 11.53
N LEU A 23 -3.63 0.87 12.62
CA LEU A 23 -3.51 2.19 13.25
C LEU A 23 -2.09 2.49 13.77
N LYS A 24 -1.24 1.46 13.92
CA LYS A 24 0.17 1.60 14.30
C LYS A 24 1.13 1.62 13.09
N MET A 25 0.61 1.47 11.87
CA MET A 25 1.39 1.38 10.64
C MET A 25 1.39 2.72 9.93
N MET A 26 2.54 3.10 9.39
CA MET A 26 2.64 4.23 8.46
C MET A 26 2.12 3.84 7.07
N THR A 27 2.14 4.78 6.13
CA THR A 27 1.65 4.54 4.77
C THR A 27 2.70 3.98 3.83
N GLY A 28 3.98 3.98 4.18
CA GLY A 28 5.09 3.53 3.33
C GLY A 28 4.95 2.10 2.77
N TYR A 29 5.67 1.82 1.68
CA TYR A 29 5.65 0.53 0.98
C TYR A 29 6.33 -0.60 1.77
N CYS A 30 7.47 -0.35 2.42
CA CYS A 30 8.31 -1.41 2.97
C CYS A 30 7.76 -2.06 4.25
N HIS A 31 7.12 -1.29 5.13
CA HIS A 31 6.51 -1.80 6.37
C HIS A 31 5.30 -0.98 6.83
N GLY A 32 4.70 -0.23 5.91
CA GLY A 32 3.43 0.44 6.11
C GLY A 32 2.24 -0.34 5.55
N ILE A 33 1.05 0.23 5.64
CA ILE A 33 -0.20 -0.39 5.17
C ILE A 33 -0.21 -0.62 3.64
N THR A 34 0.65 0.07 2.89
CA THR A 34 0.85 -0.16 1.45
C THR A 34 1.46 -1.54 1.18
N SER A 35 2.32 -2.07 2.05
CA SER A 35 2.81 -3.45 1.92
C SER A 35 1.63 -4.45 1.92
N LEU A 36 0.64 -4.22 2.80
CA LEU A 36 -0.56 -5.04 2.89
C LEU A 36 -1.40 -4.95 1.62
N LEU A 37 -1.54 -3.77 1.02
CA LEU A 37 -2.22 -3.57 -0.27
C LEU A 37 -1.63 -4.50 -1.33
N GLN A 38 -0.30 -4.59 -1.40
CA GLN A 38 0.37 -5.42 -2.40
C GLN A 38 0.08 -6.91 -2.22
N THR A 39 -0.17 -7.37 -1.00
CA THR A 39 -0.51 -8.79 -0.77
C THR A 39 -1.91 -9.17 -1.26
N THR A 40 -2.82 -8.21 -1.46
CA THR A 40 -4.22 -8.50 -1.86
C THR A 40 -4.33 -9.18 -3.23
N VAL A 41 -3.26 -9.11 -4.04
CA VAL A 41 -3.18 -9.80 -5.34
C VAL A 41 -3.21 -11.32 -5.20
N TYR A 42 -2.72 -11.89 -4.08
CA TYR A 42 -2.60 -13.33 -3.90
C TYR A 42 -3.94 -14.06 -3.74
N ASN A 43 -4.98 -13.35 -3.29
CA ASN A 43 -6.33 -13.88 -3.11
C ASN A 43 -7.41 -13.02 -3.79
N GLN A 44 -7.01 -12.02 -4.58
CA GLN A 44 -7.91 -11.10 -5.28
C GLN A 44 -8.95 -10.43 -4.35
N ASN A 45 -8.57 -10.13 -3.11
CA ASN A 45 -9.48 -9.55 -2.11
C ASN A 45 -9.79 -8.07 -2.41
N LYS A 46 -10.73 -7.84 -3.34
CA LYS A 46 -11.13 -6.49 -3.80
C LYS A 46 -11.73 -5.63 -2.69
N LEU A 47 -12.38 -6.25 -1.70
CA LEU A 47 -12.98 -5.52 -0.58
C LEU A 47 -11.89 -4.94 0.33
N LEU A 48 -10.92 -5.78 0.72
CA LEU A 48 -9.79 -5.34 1.53
C LEU A 48 -8.93 -4.31 0.78
N MET A 49 -8.67 -4.53 -0.50
CA MET A 49 -7.95 -3.58 -1.36
C MET A 49 -8.56 -2.17 -1.27
N LYS A 50 -9.89 -2.05 -1.41
CA LYS A 50 -10.59 -0.77 -1.29
C LYS A 50 -10.49 -0.15 0.10
N LYS A 51 -10.62 -0.96 1.15
CA LYS A 51 -10.48 -0.49 2.55
C LYS A 51 -9.08 0.08 2.81
N ILE A 52 -8.03 -0.61 2.35
CA ILE A 52 -6.65 -0.15 2.50
C ILE A 52 -6.41 1.14 1.71
N GLN A 53 -6.88 1.22 0.47
CA GLN A 53 -6.78 2.44 -0.35
C GLN A 53 -7.44 3.64 0.33
N GLN A 54 -8.62 3.46 0.95
CA GLN A 54 -9.29 4.52 1.70
C GLN A 54 -8.46 4.99 2.89
N VAL A 55 -7.85 4.07 3.65
CA VAL A 55 -6.97 4.43 4.77
C VAL A 55 -5.74 5.20 4.27
N ILE A 56 -5.06 4.71 3.23
CA ILE A 56 -3.88 5.37 2.65
C ILE A 56 -4.21 6.81 2.23
N LEU A 57 -5.34 7.02 1.54
CA LEU A 57 -5.77 8.34 1.09
C LEU A 57 -6.19 9.25 2.26
N ALA A 58 -6.85 8.71 3.29
CA ALA A 58 -7.23 9.49 4.47
C ALA A 58 -6.04 9.97 5.30
N CYS A 59 -4.91 9.27 5.24
CA CYS A 59 -3.66 9.64 5.92
C CYS A 59 -2.74 10.53 5.06
N SER A 60 -3.16 10.91 3.86
CA SER A 60 -2.34 11.71 2.95
C SER A 60 -2.57 13.21 3.13
N GLU A 61 -1.53 13.99 2.88
CA GLU A 61 -1.56 15.45 2.89
C GLU A 61 -1.14 15.98 1.52
N ARG A 62 -1.37 17.27 1.25
CA ARG A 62 -0.85 17.90 0.03
C ARG A 62 0.35 18.78 0.38
N ASP A 63 1.40 18.68 -0.41
CA ASP A 63 2.52 19.63 -0.33
C ASP A 63 2.19 20.98 -0.98
N ASP A 64 3.16 21.90 -0.95
CA ASP A 64 3.04 23.24 -1.54
C ASP A 64 2.85 23.23 -3.08
N HIS A 65 3.11 22.10 -3.73
CA HIS A 65 2.87 21.87 -5.16
C HIS A 65 1.55 21.15 -5.44
N GLY A 66 0.77 20.83 -4.40
CA GLY A 66 -0.50 20.14 -4.50
C GLY A 66 -0.37 18.62 -4.70
N LEU A 67 0.83 18.04 -4.59
CA LEU A 67 1.06 16.60 -4.70
C LEU A 67 0.60 15.89 -3.43
N LEU A 68 -0.02 14.71 -3.57
CA LEU A 68 -0.36 13.88 -2.42
C LEU A 68 0.92 13.27 -1.83
N MET A 69 1.12 13.54 -0.55
CA MET A 69 2.25 13.08 0.23
C MET A 69 1.78 12.07 1.26
N PHE A 70 2.54 11.00 1.41
CA PHE A 70 2.24 9.89 2.29
C PHE A 70 3.28 9.84 3.40
N GLN A 71 2.83 9.60 4.63
CA GLN A 71 3.69 9.55 5.82
C GLN A 71 4.68 8.37 5.72
N GLY A 72 5.97 8.71 5.76
CA GLY A 72 7.08 7.79 5.87
C GLY A 72 7.64 7.67 7.29
N ASP A 73 8.67 6.82 7.44
CA ASP A 73 9.25 6.39 8.73
C ASP A 73 9.67 7.48 9.71
N SER A 74 10.03 8.65 9.19
CA SER A 74 10.53 9.76 9.99
C SER A 74 9.48 10.85 10.23
N GLY A 75 8.22 10.61 9.85
CA GLY A 75 7.18 11.63 9.77
C GLY A 75 7.43 12.69 8.69
N LYS A 76 8.57 12.61 7.99
CA LYS A 76 8.85 13.44 6.80
C LYS A 76 8.31 12.73 5.58
N ALA A 77 7.59 13.49 4.76
CA ALA A 77 7.18 13.06 3.45
C ALA A 77 8.37 13.17 2.48
N ASP A 78 9.03 12.04 2.19
CA ASP A 78 9.96 11.95 1.05
C ASP A 78 9.14 11.55 -0.19
N LEU A 79 9.21 12.37 -1.26
CA LEU A 79 8.48 12.11 -2.48
C LEU A 79 9.04 10.91 -3.25
N PHE A 80 10.38 10.78 -3.30
CA PHE A 80 11.08 9.90 -4.25
C PHE A 80 11.58 8.61 -3.63
N ASP A 81 11.56 8.47 -2.30
CA ASP A 81 11.85 7.20 -1.67
C ASP A 81 10.72 6.18 -1.98
N PHE A 82 11.11 5.01 -2.51
CA PHE A 82 10.18 3.95 -2.86
C PHE A 82 9.75 3.13 -1.63
N GLY A 83 10.63 2.87 -0.68
CA GLY A 83 10.36 2.03 0.47
C GLY A 83 9.55 2.78 1.53
N ILE A 84 10.08 3.90 1.99
CA ILE A 84 9.49 4.68 3.09
C ILE A 84 8.77 5.94 2.62
N GLY A 85 8.96 6.35 1.35
CA GLY A 85 8.37 7.57 0.80
C GLY A 85 7.08 7.35 0.03
N SER A 86 6.66 8.41 -0.66
CA SER A 86 5.38 8.49 -1.38
C SER A 86 5.41 7.73 -2.71
N MET A 87 6.57 7.57 -3.35
CA MET A 87 6.69 6.93 -4.66
C MET A 87 6.22 5.48 -4.67
N GLY A 88 6.56 4.69 -3.65
CA GLY A 88 6.09 3.30 -3.53
C GLY A 88 4.58 3.20 -3.29
N VAL A 89 4.03 4.16 -2.55
CA VAL A 89 2.58 4.27 -2.30
C VAL A 89 1.85 4.57 -3.61
N TYR A 90 2.32 5.56 -4.38
CA TYR A 90 1.77 5.86 -5.70
C TYR A 90 1.79 4.64 -6.62
N TRP A 91 2.93 3.96 -6.68
CA TRP A 91 3.08 2.77 -7.53
C TRP A 91 2.06 1.68 -7.20
N CYS A 92 1.83 1.40 -5.91
CA CYS A 92 0.80 0.44 -5.49
C CYS A 92 -0.62 0.93 -5.75
N LEU A 93 -0.93 2.21 -5.48
CA LEU A 93 -2.25 2.79 -5.77
C LEU A 93 -2.59 2.76 -7.26
N LEU A 94 -1.58 2.92 -8.12
CA LEU A 94 -1.67 2.85 -9.58
C LEU A 94 -1.57 1.43 -10.14
N ASN A 95 -1.78 0.42 -9.29
CA ASN A 95 -1.77 -1.00 -9.67
C ASN A 95 -0.43 -1.44 -10.28
N ASN A 96 0.65 -1.13 -9.56
CA ASN A 96 2.02 -1.53 -9.89
C ASN A 96 2.53 -0.93 -11.21
N LYS A 97 2.10 0.30 -11.50
CA LYS A 97 2.52 1.07 -12.67
C LYS A 97 3.10 2.39 -12.24
N PHE A 98 4.19 2.79 -12.87
CA PHE A 98 4.67 4.16 -12.76
C PHE A 98 3.80 5.07 -13.62
N PRO A 99 3.50 6.31 -13.17
CA PRO A 99 2.72 7.27 -13.94
C PRO A 99 3.50 7.87 -15.12
N PHE A 100 4.73 7.44 -15.34
CA PHE A 100 5.60 7.87 -16.43
C PHE A 100 6.20 6.63 -17.12
N ASP A 101 6.26 6.69 -18.44
CA ASP A 101 7.06 5.77 -19.24
C ASP A 101 8.48 6.30 -19.32
N VAL A 102 9.47 5.46 -18.98
CA VAL A 102 10.87 5.77 -19.26
C VAL A 102 11.09 5.51 -20.74
N GLN A 103 11.02 6.56 -21.56
CA GLN A 103 11.46 6.48 -22.95
C GLN A 103 12.98 6.27 -22.93
N THR A 104 13.42 5.09 -23.39
CA THR A 104 14.83 4.74 -23.57
C THR A 104 15.22 4.89 -25.03
#